data_AF-A0A453NQT2-F1
#
_entry.id   AF-A0A453NQT2-F1
#
_cell.length_a   1.000
_cell.length_b   1.000
_cell.length_c   1.000
_cell.angle_alpha   90.00
_cell.angle_beta   90.00
_cell.angle_gamma   90.00
#
_symmetry.space_group_name_H-M   'P 1'
#
loop_
_entity.id
_entity.type
_entity.pdbx_description
1 polymer ?
#
loop_
_entity_poly.entity_id
_entity_poly.type
_entity_poly.pdbx_seq_one_letter_code
_entity_poly.pdbx_strand_id
1 'polypeptide(L)'
;HTLFDPAEIIEKNGGRPPLTYQSFVATAGEPPKPVMEKYSELPPIGDTGGYELLPVPKLEELGYGDLSQEYIPPFRGGETEALKRMRESLQDKEWVAKFEKPKGDPSAFLKPATTVLSPYLKFGCLSARYFYHCIQDVYRSTKTHTKPPVSLAGQVSSFVTALVSLF
;
A
#
# COMPACT_ATOMS: atom_id res chain seq x y z
N HIS A 1 8.69 -1.46 4.73
CA HIS A 1 7.57 -1.64 3.78
C HIS A 1 6.28 -2.16 4.42
N THR A 2 6.34 -2.84 5.57
CA THR A 2 5.17 -3.38 6.28
C THR A 2 4.68 -2.44 7.39
N LEU A 3 3.47 -2.73 7.90
CA LEU A 3 2.89 -2.07 9.08
C LEU A 3 3.60 -2.48 10.38
N PHE A 4 4.06 -3.72 10.46
CA PHE A 4 4.71 -4.30 11.64
C PHE A 4 6.03 -4.95 11.24
N ASP A 5 6.98 -5.00 12.17
CA ASP A 5 8.19 -5.81 12.01
C ASP A 5 7.84 -7.29 12.22
N PRO A 6 8.01 -8.16 11.21
CA PRO A 6 7.75 -9.59 11.36
C PRO A 6 8.51 -10.25 12.52
N ALA A 7 9.75 -9.83 12.79
CA ALA A 7 10.56 -10.40 13.84
C ALA A 7 9.95 -10.12 15.23
N GLU A 8 9.52 -8.89 15.48
CA GLU A 8 8.83 -8.51 16.72
C GLU A 8 7.52 -9.29 16.91
N ILE A 9 6.77 -9.53 15.82
CA ILE A 9 5.52 -10.30 15.87
C ILE A 9 5.79 -11.76 16.23
N ILE A 10 6.81 -12.36 15.64
CA ILE A 10 7.19 -13.75 15.90
C ILE A 10 7.68 -13.90 17.35
N GLU A 11 8.50 -12.97 17.83
CA GLU A 11 8.99 -12.96 19.22
C GLU A 11 7.84 -12.87 20.22
N LYS A 12 6.92 -11.91 20.02
CA LYS A 12 5.71 -11.77 20.86
C LYS A 12 4.81 -13.00 20.84
N ASN A 13 4.83 -13.79 19.77
CA ASN A 13 4.05 -15.01 19.62
C ASN A 13 4.84 -16.28 20.02
N GLY A 14 5.82 -16.16 20.91
CA GLY A 14 6.55 -17.31 21.45
C GLY A 14 7.51 -17.96 20.45
N GLY A 15 8.06 -17.17 19.53
CA GLY A 15 9.04 -17.61 18.53
C GLY A 15 8.42 -18.29 17.30
N ARG A 16 7.11 -18.18 17.10
CA ARG A 16 6.41 -18.75 15.93
C ARG A 16 5.54 -17.70 15.25
N PRO A 17 5.38 -17.74 13.91
CA PRO A 17 4.46 -16.85 13.24
C PRO A 17 3.00 -17.16 13.63
N PRO A 18 2.15 -16.14 13.83
CA PRO A 18 0.71 -16.34 14.00
C PRO A 18 0.10 -17.06 12.80
N LEU A 19 -0.67 -18.12 13.05
CA LEU A 19 -1.27 -18.96 11.98
C LEU A 19 -2.66 -18.50 11.53
N THR A 20 -3.28 -17.58 12.27
CA THR A 20 -4.58 -17.01 11.94
C THR A 20 -4.52 -15.50 11.94
N TYR A 21 -5.37 -14.87 11.14
CA TYR A 21 -5.45 -13.41 11.07
C TYR A 21 -5.85 -12.80 12.43
N GLN A 22 -6.75 -13.45 13.18
CA GLN A 22 -7.18 -13.01 14.51
C GLN A 22 -6.01 -13.05 15.51
N SER A 23 -5.21 -14.13 15.50
CA SER A 23 -4.02 -14.23 16.33
C SER A 23 -3.00 -13.16 15.96
N PHE A 24 -2.78 -12.92 14.65
CA PHE A 24 -1.91 -11.85 14.19
C PHE A 24 -2.34 -10.47 14.70
N VAL A 25 -3.62 -10.11 14.53
CA VAL A 25 -4.14 -8.81 14.98
C VAL A 25 -4.02 -8.65 16.50
N ALA A 26 -4.28 -9.71 17.27
CA ALA A 26 -4.16 -9.69 18.72
C ALA A 26 -2.70 -9.48 19.18
N THR A 27 -1.73 -10.10 18.50
CA THR A 27 -0.30 -9.96 18.82
C THR A 27 0.29 -8.63 18.34
N ALA A 28 -0.14 -8.14 17.18
CA ALA A 28 0.45 -6.97 16.53
C ALA A 28 0.04 -5.64 17.18
N GLY A 29 -1.20 -5.52 17.63
CA GLY A 29 -1.72 -4.27 18.19
C GLY A 29 -1.85 -3.15 17.15
N GLU A 30 -1.63 -1.90 17.57
CA GLU A 30 -1.67 -0.73 16.68
C GLU A 30 -0.33 -0.50 15.96
N PRO A 31 -0.35 -0.22 14.64
CA PRO A 31 0.87 0.04 13.91
C PRO A 31 1.46 1.42 14.24
N PRO A 32 2.79 1.59 14.16
CA PRO A 32 3.45 2.86 14.39
C PRO A 32 2.95 3.95 13.43
N LYS A 33 3.01 5.20 13.88
CA LYS A 33 2.67 6.36 13.05
C LYS A 33 3.60 6.45 11.83
N PRO A 34 3.12 6.95 10.68
CA PRO A 34 3.96 7.19 9.53
C PRO A 34 4.99 8.28 9.87
N VAL A 35 6.22 8.08 9.40
CA VAL A 35 7.22 9.15 9.40
C VAL A 35 6.84 10.11 8.26
N MET A 36 6.64 11.38 8.60
CA MET A 36 6.16 12.43 7.69
C MET A 36 7.19 13.55 7.50
N GLU A 37 8.48 13.25 7.70
CA GLU A 37 9.55 14.22 7.55
C GLU A 37 9.54 14.81 6.14
N LYS A 38 9.41 16.13 6.07
CA LYS A 38 9.55 16.88 4.84
C LYS A 38 10.97 17.40 4.78
N TYR A 39 11.73 16.93 3.81
CA TYR A 39 13.04 17.47 3.53
C TYR A 39 12.87 18.69 2.62
N SER A 40 13.34 19.85 3.08
CA SER A 40 13.41 21.04 2.23
C SER A 40 14.47 20.88 1.15
N GLU A 41 15.55 20.17 1.47
CA GLU A 41 16.67 19.90 0.59
C GLU A 41 17.23 18.51 0.89
N LEU A 42 17.75 17.85 -0.14
CA LEU A 42 18.50 16.60 -0.01
C LEU A 42 19.98 16.91 -0.19
N PRO A 43 20.88 16.17 0.48
CA PRO A 43 22.31 16.29 0.22
C PRO A 43 22.63 16.12 -1.27
N PRO A 44 23.58 16.89 -1.82
CA PRO A 44 23.96 16.76 -3.22
C PRO A 44 24.57 15.38 -3.50
N ILE A 45 24.52 14.97 -4.75
CA ILE A 45 25.22 13.75 -5.21
C ILE A 45 26.72 13.97 -5.02
N GLY A 46 27.40 13.02 -4.35
CA GLY A 46 28.84 13.06 -4.14
C GLY A 46 29.65 12.75 -5.39
N ASP A 47 30.98 12.69 -5.25
CA ASP A 47 31.88 12.28 -6.33
C ASP A 47 31.57 10.84 -6.76
N THR A 48 31.29 10.65 -8.06
CA THR A 48 30.98 9.34 -8.64
C THR A 48 32.24 8.57 -9.01
N GLY A 49 33.46 9.09 -8.77
CA GLY A 49 34.70 8.31 -8.89
C GLY A 49 34.96 7.72 -10.28
N GLY A 50 34.38 8.32 -11.32
CA GLY A 50 34.47 7.85 -12.71
C GLY A 50 33.30 7.00 -13.20
N TYR A 51 32.31 6.69 -12.36
CA TYR A 51 31.06 6.06 -12.81
C TYR A 51 30.16 7.06 -13.54
N GLU A 52 29.63 6.66 -14.69
CA GLU A 52 28.66 7.43 -15.48
C GLU A 52 27.26 7.32 -14.87
N LEU A 53 26.59 8.46 -14.69
CA LEU A 53 25.20 8.51 -14.25
C LEU A 53 24.27 8.25 -15.43
N LEU A 54 23.75 7.03 -15.51
CA LEU A 54 22.81 6.63 -16.55
C LEU A 54 21.37 7.03 -16.17
N PRO A 55 20.55 7.46 -17.15
CA PRO A 55 19.13 7.71 -16.93
C PRO A 55 18.36 6.40 -16.69
N VAL A 56 17.10 6.52 -16.28
CA VAL A 56 16.19 5.37 -16.22
C VAL A 56 15.98 4.83 -17.65
N PRO A 57 16.21 3.52 -17.89
CA PRO A 57 16.13 2.95 -19.23
C PRO A 57 14.68 2.91 -19.74
N LYS A 58 14.54 2.97 -21.05
CA LYS A 58 13.29 2.71 -21.76
C LYS A 58 13.09 1.20 -21.94
N LEU A 59 11.87 0.81 -22.29
CA LEU A 59 11.54 -0.60 -22.51
C LEU A 59 12.30 -1.18 -23.71
N GLU A 60 12.55 -0.39 -24.75
CA GLU A 60 13.31 -0.83 -25.93
C GLU A 60 14.77 -1.15 -25.56
N GLU A 61 15.34 -0.39 -24.62
CA GLU A 61 16.70 -0.61 -24.10
C GLU A 61 16.79 -1.85 -23.19
N LEU A 62 15.66 -2.29 -22.65
CA LEU A 62 15.53 -3.55 -21.91
C LEU A 62 15.28 -4.75 -22.83
N GLY A 63 15.24 -4.55 -24.15
CA GLY A 63 15.06 -5.61 -25.16
C GLY A 63 13.60 -5.93 -25.49
N TYR A 64 12.64 -5.11 -25.04
CA TYR A 64 11.26 -5.21 -25.49
C TYR A 64 11.12 -4.58 -26.89
N GLY A 65 10.30 -5.17 -27.76
CA GLY A 65 10.12 -4.73 -29.15
C GLY A 65 9.33 -3.42 -29.27
N ASP A 66 8.87 -3.09 -30.49
CA ASP A 66 8.02 -1.91 -30.72
C ASP A 66 6.68 -2.03 -29.97
N LEU A 67 6.50 -1.16 -28.98
CA LEU A 67 5.32 -1.10 -28.11
C LEU A 67 4.17 -0.29 -28.71
N SER A 68 4.31 0.22 -29.94
CA SER A 68 3.28 1.03 -30.61
C SER A 68 1.94 0.31 -30.76
N GLN A 69 1.93 -1.02 -30.68
CA GLN A 69 0.75 -1.88 -30.72
C GLN A 69 0.36 -2.46 -29.35
N GLU A 70 1.11 -2.15 -28.28
CA GLU A 70 0.88 -2.74 -26.96
C GLU A 70 -0.13 -1.94 -26.12
N TYR A 71 -0.84 -2.67 -25.26
CA TYR A 71 -1.81 -2.14 -24.33
C TYR A 71 -1.13 -1.24 -23.30
N ILE A 72 -1.47 0.05 -23.30
CA ILE A 72 -1.03 0.99 -22.26
C ILE A 72 -1.76 0.66 -20.96
N PRO A 73 -1.06 0.31 -19.86
CA PRO A 73 -1.71 0.03 -18.59
C PRO A 73 -2.53 1.26 -18.14
N PRO A 74 -3.77 1.08 -17.67
CA PRO A 74 -4.63 2.19 -17.26
C PRO A 74 -4.14 2.88 -15.98
N PHE A 75 -3.21 2.25 -15.25
CA PHE A 75 -2.66 2.74 -14.00
C PHE A 75 -1.18 3.08 -14.18
N ARG A 76 -0.87 4.37 -14.21
CA ARG A 76 0.51 4.87 -14.24
C ARG A 76 1.17 4.65 -12.87
N GLY A 77 2.44 4.25 -12.88
CA GLY A 77 3.25 4.06 -11.67
C GLY A 77 3.73 5.39 -11.06
N GLY A 78 4.39 5.29 -9.91
CA GLY A 78 5.03 6.42 -9.21
C GLY A 78 4.25 6.93 -7.99
N GLU A 79 4.97 7.60 -7.08
CA GLU A 79 4.43 8.14 -5.83
C GLU A 79 3.34 9.20 -6.06
N THR A 80 3.55 10.09 -7.03
CA THR A 80 2.60 11.17 -7.35
C THR A 80 1.21 10.62 -7.69
N GLU A 81 1.14 9.62 -8.56
CA GLU A 81 -0.12 8.97 -8.92
C GLU A 81 -0.70 8.15 -7.77
N ALA A 82 0.16 7.48 -6.99
CA ALA A 82 -0.26 6.75 -5.81
C ALA A 82 -1.00 7.64 -4.80
N LEU A 83 -0.41 8.80 -4.46
CA LEU A 83 -0.98 9.75 -3.50
C LEU A 83 -2.26 10.40 -4.03
N LYS A 84 -2.28 10.77 -5.31
CA LYS A 84 -3.47 11.32 -5.97
C LYS A 84 -4.64 10.34 -5.87
N ARG A 85 -4.43 9.10 -6.31
CA ARG A 85 -5.46 8.06 -6.31
C ARG A 85 -5.89 7.65 -4.92
N MET A 86 -4.97 7.62 -3.95
CA MET A 86 -5.31 7.40 -2.54
C MET A 86 -6.26 8.49 -2.03
N ARG A 87 -5.95 9.76 -2.26
CA ARG A 87 -6.82 10.88 -1.83
C ARG A 87 -8.19 10.79 -2.47
N GLU A 88 -8.27 10.56 -3.78
CA GLU A 88 -9.53 10.37 -4.51
C GLU A 88 -10.36 9.21 -3.92
N SER A 89 -9.71 8.09 -3.60
CA SER A 89 -10.38 6.93 -3.01
C SER A 89 -10.89 7.18 -1.58
N LEU A 90 -10.25 8.09 -0.85
CA LEU A 90 -10.62 8.45 0.52
C LEU A 90 -11.58 9.65 0.62
N GLN A 91 -11.92 10.30 -0.50
CA GLN A 91 -12.88 11.42 -0.52
C GLN A 91 -14.28 10.96 -0.10
N ASP A 92 -14.71 9.78 -0.55
CA ASP A 92 -15.98 9.20 -0.15
C ASP A 92 -15.84 8.49 1.21
N LYS A 93 -15.93 9.29 2.28
CA LYS A 93 -15.83 8.81 3.66
C LYS A 93 -16.90 7.80 4.02
N GLU A 94 -18.10 7.92 3.44
CA GLU A 94 -19.17 6.95 3.68
C GLU A 94 -18.84 5.60 3.06
N TRP A 95 -18.35 5.60 1.82
CA TRP A 95 -17.89 4.38 1.16
C TRP A 95 -16.74 3.74 1.93
N VAL A 96 -15.75 4.52 2.38
CA VAL A 96 -14.63 4.00 3.19
C VAL A 96 -15.13 3.37 4.50
N ALA A 97 -16.05 4.03 5.20
CA ALA A 97 -16.61 3.55 6.46
C ALA A 97 -17.50 2.30 6.28
N LYS A 98 -18.26 2.22 5.17
CA LYS A 98 -19.15 1.11 4.85
C LYS A 98 -18.46 -0.01 4.04
N PHE A 99 -17.18 0.15 3.69
CA PHE A 99 -16.45 -0.80 2.86
C PHE A 99 -16.46 -2.19 3.50
N GLU A 100 -16.96 -3.18 2.76
CA GLU A 100 -17.08 -4.55 3.21
C GLU A 100 -16.87 -5.50 2.03
N LYS A 101 -15.76 -6.24 1.99
CA LYS A 101 -15.69 -7.42 1.12
C LYS A 101 -16.51 -8.54 1.76
N PRO A 102 -17.35 -9.30 1.01
CA PRO A 102 -17.36 -9.47 -0.45
C PRO A 102 -18.46 -8.71 -1.20
N LYS A 103 -19.07 -7.66 -0.62
CA LYS A 103 -20.22 -6.95 -1.24
C LYS A 103 -19.84 -6.11 -2.47
N GLY A 104 -18.56 -6.06 -2.84
CA GLY A 104 -18.12 -5.42 -4.07
C GLY A 104 -18.48 -6.28 -5.28
N ASP A 105 -19.22 -5.70 -6.22
CA ASP A 105 -19.59 -6.37 -7.47
C ASP A 105 -18.32 -6.72 -8.29
N PRO A 106 -18.01 -8.02 -8.51
CA PRO A 106 -16.85 -8.44 -9.28
C PRO A 106 -16.96 -8.07 -10.77
N SER A 107 -18.14 -7.68 -11.25
CA SER A 107 -18.40 -7.26 -12.62
C SER A 107 -18.24 -5.75 -12.86
N ALA A 108 -17.92 -4.96 -11.81
CA ALA A 108 -17.73 -3.52 -11.92
C ALA A 108 -16.38 -3.15 -12.57
N PHE A 109 -16.30 -3.29 -13.90
CA PHE A 109 -15.12 -2.90 -14.69
C PHE A 109 -14.98 -1.38 -14.87
N LEU A 110 -16.09 -0.63 -14.88
CA LEU A 110 -16.12 0.82 -15.17
C LEU A 110 -15.71 1.70 -13.98
N LYS A 111 -16.08 1.30 -12.76
CA LYS A 111 -15.55 1.85 -11.51
C LYS A 111 -15.06 0.66 -10.70
N PRO A 112 -13.73 0.46 -10.56
CA PRO A 112 -13.21 -0.63 -9.77
C PRO A 112 -13.88 -0.62 -8.39
N ALA A 113 -14.44 -1.75 -7.97
CA ALA A 113 -15.07 -1.90 -6.65
C ALA A 113 -14.06 -1.79 -5.48
N THR A 114 -12.79 -1.47 -5.78
CA THR A 114 -11.68 -1.34 -4.84
C THR A 114 -10.85 -0.11 -5.16
N THR A 115 -10.01 0.31 -4.20
CA THR A 115 -9.13 1.48 -4.33
C THR A 115 -8.08 1.37 -5.44
N VAL A 116 -7.82 0.15 -5.95
CA VAL A 116 -6.72 -0.16 -6.90
C VAL A 116 -5.38 0.42 -6.44
N LEU A 117 -5.08 0.31 -5.14
CA LEU A 117 -3.82 0.78 -4.56
C LEU A 117 -2.76 -0.31 -4.41
N SER A 118 -3.09 -1.57 -4.72
CA SER A 118 -2.18 -2.71 -4.63
C SER A 118 -0.87 -2.56 -5.42
N PRO A 119 -0.82 -2.06 -6.68
CA PRO A 119 0.46 -1.90 -7.37
C PRO A 119 1.36 -0.88 -6.69
N TYR A 120 0.79 0.22 -6.18
CA TYR A 120 1.56 1.26 -5.50
C TYR A 120 2.10 0.80 -4.14
N LEU A 121 1.33 0.00 -3.41
CA LEU A 121 1.80 -0.63 -2.16
C LEU A 121 2.91 -1.64 -2.44
N LYS A 122 2.81 -2.41 -3.53
CA LYS A 122 3.82 -3.42 -3.92
C LYS A 122 5.19 -2.80 -4.22
N PHE A 123 5.22 -1.68 -4.96
CA PHE A 123 6.46 -0.98 -5.29
C PHE A 123 6.90 0.06 -4.24
N GLY A 124 6.15 0.22 -3.14
CA GLY A 124 6.46 1.20 -2.11
C GLY A 124 6.21 2.65 -2.53
N CYS A 125 5.58 2.90 -3.68
CA CYS A 125 5.13 4.23 -4.11
C CYS A 125 4.07 4.80 -3.15
N LEU A 126 3.38 3.95 -2.39
CA LEU A 126 2.52 4.36 -1.29
C LEU A 126 2.97 3.70 0.01
N SER A 127 3.18 4.50 1.05
CA SER A 127 3.44 3.98 2.40
C SER A 127 2.20 3.31 2.98
N ALA A 128 2.30 2.02 3.28
CA ALA A 128 1.22 1.27 3.94
C ALA A 128 0.84 1.87 5.29
N ARG A 129 1.81 2.39 6.06
CA ARG A 129 1.56 3.07 7.34
C ARG A 129 0.79 4.36 7.13
N TYR A 130 1.20 5.17 6.17
CA TYR A 130 0.51 6.42 5.87
C TYR A 130 -0.94 6.15 5.45
N PHE A 131 -1.14 5.21 4.53
CA PHE A 131 -2.47 4.83 4.07
C PHE A 131 -3.36 4.30 5.21
N TYR A 132 -2.82 3.42 6.07
CA TYR A 132 -3.54 2.92 7.24
C TYR A 132 -4.01 4.06 8.16
N HIS A 133 -3.13 5.00 8.50
CA HIS A 133 -3.47 6.11 9.38
C HIS A 133 -4.49 7.07 8.75
N CYS A 134 -4.43 7.30 7.43
CA CYS A 134 -5.48 8.06 6.74
C CYS A 134 -6.85 7.38 6.80
N ILE A 135 -6.92 6.03 6.71
CA ILE A 135 -8.17 5.29 6.91
C ILE A 135 -8.67 5.45 8.35
N GLN A 136 -7.77 5.38 9.32
CA GLN A 136 -8.12 5.58 10.73
C GLN A 136 -8.66 6.99 11.00
N ASP A 137 -8.11 8.02 10.34
CA ASP A 137 -8.65 9.39 10.42
C ASP A 137 -10.08 9.47 9.87
N VAL A 138 -10.37 8.77 8.76
CA VAL A 138 -11.73 8.69 8.23
C VAL A 138 -12.64 7.99 9.23
N TYR A 139 -12.23 6.83 9.78
CA TYR A 139 -13.02 6.10 10.78
C TYR A 139 -13.33 6.93 12.02
N ARG A 140 -12.36 7.66 12.56
CA ARG A 140 -12.56 8.60 13.68
C ARG A 140 -13.56 9.71 13.36
N SER A 141 -13.65 10.12 12.09
CA SER A 141 -14.60 11.14 11.63
C SER A 141 -16.01 10.63 11.35
N THR A 142 -16.26 9.32 11.51
CA THR A 142 -17.55 8.68 11.23
C THR A 142 -18.13 8.01 12.48
N LYS A 143 -19.46 7.97 12.62
CA LYS A 143 -20.12 7.38 13.80
C LYS A 143 -19.98 5.86 13.87
N THR A 144 -19.99 5.21 12.71
CA THR A 144 -19.95 3.75 12.56
C THR A 144 -19.13 3.39 11.34
N HIS A 145 -18.28 2.38 11.47
CA HIS A 145 -17.51 1.83 10.35
C HIS A 145 -17.42 0.31 10.46
N THR A 146 -17.13 -0.35 9.34
CA THR A 146 -16.90 -1.79 9.30
C THR A 146 -15.62 -2.15 10.08
N LYS A 147 -15.60 -3.37 10.65
CA LYS A 147 -14.48 -3.87 11.44
C LYS A 147 -13.65 -4.89 10.63
N PRO A 148 -12.35 -5.04 10.92
CA PRO A 148 -11.55 -6.12 10.34
C PRO A 148 -12.21 -7.49 10.59
N PRO A 149 -12.11 -8.47 9.66
CA PRO A 149 -11.23 -8.50 8.48
C PRO A 149 -11.84 -7.87 7.20
N VAL A 150 -13.13 -7.57 7.19
CA VAL A 150 -13.87 -7.16 5.99
C VAL A 150 -13.71 -5.67 5.65
N SER A 151 -13.29 -4.87 6.62
CA SER A 151 -13.06 -3.44 6.46
C SER A 151 -11.83 -3.11 5.62
N LEU A 152 -11.75 -1.87 5.12
CA LEU A 152 -10.64 -1.41 4.31
C LEU A 152 -9.31 -1.49 5.08
N ALA A 153 -9.30 -1.09 6.36
CA ALA A 153 -8.13 -1.26 7.23
C ALA A 153 -7.74 -2.75 7.42
N GLY A 154 -8.75 -3.64 7.46
CA GLY A 154 -8.55 -5.08 7.50
C GLY A 154 -7.84 -5.61 6.24
N GLN A 155 -8.23 -5.12 5.06
CA GLN A 155 -7.58 -5.46 3.80
C GLN A 155 -6.13 -4.97 3.72
N VAL A 156 -5.83 -3.75 4.19
CA VAL A 156 -4.44 -3.25 4.26
C VAL A 156 -3.61 -4.12 5.17
N SER A 157 -4.14 -4.47 6.35
CA SER A 157 -3.44 -5.33 7.30
C SER A 157 -3.22 -6.74 6.74
N SER A 158 -4.24 -7.33 6.10
CA SER A 158 -4.18 -8.68 5.52
C SER A 158 -3.25 -8.76 4.31
N PHE A 159 -3.22 -7.75 3.43
CA PHE A 159 -2.33 -7.70 2.29
C PHE A 159 -0.86 -7.65 2.74
N VAL A 160 -0.60 -6.91 3.83
CA VAL A 160 0.72 -6.84 4.46
C VAL A 160 1.07 -8.16 5.14
N THR A 161 0.13 -8.82 5.83
CA THR A 161 0.37 -10.16 6.41
C THR A 161 0.70 -11.21 5.35
N ALA A 162 0.00 -11.22 4.21
CA ALA A 162 0.26 -12.16 3.12
C ALA A 162 1.65 -11.97 2.50
N LEU A 163 2.15 -10.73 2.43
CA LEU A 163 3.53 -10.43 2.02
C LEU A 163 4.56 -10.95 3.03
N VAL A 164 4.24 -10.98 4.32
CA VAL A 164 5.13 -11.51 5.38
C VAL A 164 5.21 -13.03 5.36
N SER A 165 4.13 -13.74 4.98
CA SER A 165 4.12 -15.20 4.88
C SER A 165 4.84 -15.77 3.64
N LEU A 166 5.26 -14.91 2.70
CA LEU A 166 6.00 -15.27 1.49
C LEU A 166 7.53 -15.11 1.64
N PHE A 167 8.00 -14.67 2.81
CA PHE A 167 9.41 -14.64 3.21
C PHE A 167 9.61 -15.52 4.45
#